data_AF-A0A2G9T549-F1
#
_entry.id   AF-A0A2G9T549-F1
#
_cell.length_a   1.000
_cell.length_b   1.000
_cell.length_c   1.000
_cell.angle_alpha   90.00
_cell.angle_beta   90.00
_cell.angle_gamma   90.00
#
_symmetry.space_group_name_H-M   'P 1'
#
loop_
_entity.id
_entity.type
_entity.pdbx_description
1 polymer ?
#
loop_
_entity_poly.entity_id
_entity_poly.type
_entity_poly.pdbx_seq_one_letter_code
_entity_poly.pdbx_strand_id
1 'polypeptide(L)'
;QRVELADLEPWQLLPYTRDLVTYEGSMTAPGCHETVTWIILNQPIHITKDHMAEWGKMVQTTQKSEEPQFLAPNRRAVQEFNSRLVRTNIQHLIKEKKECKMAIPKVMYKSVNGPPPSVTTNKHRKRHAHSQKTQHDEDFL
;
A
#
# COMPACT_ATOMS: atom_id res chain seq x y z
N GLN A 1 -13.86 26.38 11.92
CA GLN A 1 -12.86 26.94 12.86
C GLN A 1 -11.48 26.62 12.33
N ARG A 2 -10.58 27.60 12.25
CA ARG A 2 -9.18 27.39 11.86
C ARG A 2 -8.38 27.17 13.14
N VAL A 3 -7.52 26.16 13.16
CA VAL A 3 -6.61 25.88 14.27
C VAL A 3 -5.20 26.03 13.75
N GLU A 4 -4.36 26.78 14.46
CA GLU A 4 -2.93 26.89 14.17
C GLU A 4 -2.20 25.79 14.92
N LEU A 5 -1.39 25.02 14.18
CA LEU A 5 -0.49 24.03 14.77
C LEU A 5 0.87 24.70 14.97
N ALA A 6 1.19 25.03 16.22
CA ALA A 6 2.51 25.48 16.60
C ALA A 6 3.41 24.27 16.96
N ASP A 7 4.71 24.40 16.73
CA ASP A 7 5.74 23.48 17.21
C ASP A 7 5.60 22.00 16.78
N LEU A 8 4.92 21.75 15.66
CA LEU A 8 4.84 20.42 15.09
C LEU A 8 6.18 20.04 14.44
N GLU A 9 6.81 19.00 14.96
CA GLU A 9 8.02 18.38 14.41
C GLU A 9 7.68 17.04 13.73
N PRO A 10 7.49 16.98 12.39
CA PRO A 10 7.02 15.77 11.72
C PRO A 10 7.94 14.56 11.88
N TRP A 11 9.25 14.79 12.02
CA TRP A 11 10.25 13.74 12.24
C TRP A 11 10.08 13.01 13.57
N GLN A 12 9.44 13.62 14.58
CA GLN A 12 9.12 12.92 15.83
C GLN A 12 8.04 11.85 15.65
N LEU A 13 7.28 11.90 14.55
CA LEU A 13 6.29 10.87 14.20
C LEU A 13 6.91 9.69 13.44
N LEU A 14 8.22 9.70 13.21
CA LEU A 14 8.92 8.61 12.54
C LEU A 14 9.49 7.62 13.56
N PRO A 15 9.42 6.31 13.29
CA PRO A 15 10.07 5.31 14.11
C PRO A 15 11.61 5.41 14.01
N TYR A 16 12.31 4.91 15.02
CA TYR A 16 13.78 4.80 15.02
C TYR A 16 14.25 3.57 14.22
N THR A 17 13.88 3.50 12.95
CA THR A 17 14.38 2.46 12.02
C THR A 17 14.71 3.06 10.67
N ARG A 18 15.66 2.42 9.98
CA ARG A 18 15.91 2.63 8.56
C ARG A 18 15.34 1.52 7.70
N ASP A 19 14.85 0.44 8.32
CA ASP A 19 14.30 -0.71 7.64
C ASP A 19 12.99 -0.31 6.97
N LEU A 20 12.92 -0.57 5.67
CA LEU A 20 11.77 -0.18 4.86
C LEU A 20 11.48 -1.18 3.76
N VAL A 21 10.25 -1.11 3.27
CA VAL A 21 9.76 -1.78 2.08
C VAL A 21 9.24 -0.70 1.12
N THR A 22 9.50 -0.85 -0.17
CA THR A 22 9.08 0.12 -1.20
C THR A 22 8.56 -0.57 -2.45
N TYR A 23 7.52 0.02 -3.04
CA TYR A 23 6.87 -0.46 -4.26
C TYR A 23 6.11 0.67 -4.99
N GLU A 24 5.88 0.49 -6.31
CA GLU A 24 5.05 1.38 -7.12
C GLU A 24 3.56 1.07 -6.91
N GLY A 25 2.76 2.09 -6.62
CA GLY A 25 1.34 1.94 -6.33
C GLY A 25 0.51 3.18 -6.67
N SER A 26 -0.69 3.22 -6.09
CA SER A 26 -1.64 4.31 -6.31
C SER A 26 -2.00 5.06 -5.04
N MET A 27 -2.66 6.20 -5.22
CA MET A 27 -3.34 6.90 -4.13
C MET A 27 -4.40 6.00 -3.48
N THR A 28 -4.52 6.07 -2.15
CA THR A 28 -5.55 5.35 -1.37
C THR A 28 -6.86 6.12 -1.24
N ALA A 29 -6.94 7.32 -1.81
CA ALA A 29 -8.12 8.19 -1.87
C ALA A 29 -8.69 8.24 -3.30
N PRO A 30 -9.90 8.80 -3.51
CA PRO A 30 -10.52 8.90 -4.83
C PRO A 30 -9.61 9.51 -5.90
N GLY A 31 -9.77 9.05 -7.14
CA GLY A 31 -8.85 9.30 -8.25
C GLY A 31 -7.89 8.14 -8.49
N CYS A 32 -7.44 7.46 -7.43
CA CYS A 32 -6.70 6.18 -7.49
C CYS A 32 -5.52 6.16 -8.48
N HIS A 33 -4.91 7.31 -8.77
CA HIS A 33 -3.85 7.43 -9.76
C HIS A 33 -2.62 6.62 -9.37
N GLU A 34 -2.07 5.85 -10.32
CA GLU A 34 -0.87 5.01 -10.17
C GLU A 34 0.41 5.85 -10.31
N THR A 35 0.60 6.79 -9.39
CA THR A 35 1.70 7.77 -9.42
C THR A 35 2.49 7.82 -8.12
N VAL A 36 2.33 6.83 -7.24
CA VAL A 36 2.90 6.84 -5.89
C VAL A 36 3.97 5.77 -5.75
N THR A 37 5.19 6.17 -5.41
CA THR A 37 6.21 5.26 -4.86
C THR A 37 6.03 5.17 -3.35
N TRP A 38 5.56 4.02 -2.85
CA TRP A 38 5.34 3.81 -1.43
C TRP A 38 6.65 3.57 -0.69
N ILE A 39 6.78 4.15 0.52
CA ILE A 39 7.85 3.84 1.48
C ILE A 39 7.17 3.45 2.79
N ILE A 40 7.29 2.18 3.16
CA ILE A 40 6.70 1.63 4.39
C ILE A 40 7.84 1.29 5.34
N LEU A 41 7.89 1.95 6.49
CA LEU A 41 8.89 1.70 7.52
C LEU A 41 8.54 0.44 8.32
N ASN A 42 9.53 -0.42 8.57
CA ASN A 42 9.36 -1.71 9.24
C ASN A 42 9.44 -1.60 10.77
N GLN A 43 8.80 -0.57 11.33
CA GLN A 43 8.61 -0.40 12.76
C GLN A 43 7.41 0.52 12.99
N PRO A 44 6.41 0.11 13.79
CA PRO A 44 5.29 0.98 14.12
C PRO A 44 5.69 2.06 15.14
N ILE A 45 4.96 3.16 15.13
CA ILE A 45 4.90 4.10 16.25
C ILE A 45 3.73 3.72 17.17
N HIS A 46 3.89 3.99 18.47
CA HIS A 46 2.89 3.63 19.46
C HIS A 46 2.16 4.87 19.94
N ILE A 47 0.85 4.74 20.13
CA ILE A 47 -0.03 5.76 20.72
C ILE A 47 -0.87 5.12 21.81
N THR A 48 -1.32 5.93 22.77
CA THR A 48 -2.14 5.45 23.88
C THR A 48 -3.55 5.10 23.39
N LYS A 49 -4.23 4.21 24.13
CA LYS A 49 -5.63 3.86 23.84
C LYS A 49 -6.54 5.09 23.93
N ASP A 50 -6.25 6.00 24.85
CA ASP A 50 -7.03 7.23 25.04
C ASP A 50 -6.95 8.13 23.79
N HIS A 51 -5.75 8.31 23.21
CA HIS A 51 -5.59 9.05 21.96
C HIS A 51 -6.36 8.40 20.81
N MET A 52 -6.32 7.07 20.71
CA MET A 52 -7.11 6.33 19.71
C MET A 52 -8.62 6.49 19.91
N ALA A 53 -9.09 6.51 21.16
CA ALA A 53 -10.49 6.74 21.47
C ALA A 53 -10.92 8.17 21.07
N GLU A 54 -10.06 9.18 21.26
CA GLU A 54 -10.33 10.53 20.78
C GLU A 54 -10.38 10.62 19.24
N TRP A 55 -9.49 9.92 18.53
CA TRP A 55 -9.54 9.84 17.07
C TRP A 55 -10.83 9.19 16.56
N GLY A 56 -11.33 8.17 17.27
CA GLY A 56 -12.61 7.52 16.96
C GLY A 56 -13.82 8.45 17.06
N LYS A 57 -13.72 9.56 17.80
CA LYS A 57 -14.81 10.55 17.96
C LYS A 57 -14.81 11.60 16.85
N MET A 58 -13.83 11.61 15.95
CA MET A 58 -13.76 12.59 14.86
C MET A 58 -14.93 12.43 13.89
N VAL A 59 -15.47 13.56 13.45
CA VAL A 59 -16.64 13.64 12.55
C VAL A 59 -16.27 14.28 11.21
N GLN A 60 -17.00 13.92 10.16
CA GLN A 60 -16.76 14.42 8.80
C GLN A 60 -17.14 15.90 8.62
N THR A 61 -18.12 16.38 9.38
CA THR A 61 -18.62 17.76 9.31
C THR A 61 -18.20 18.58 10.52
N THR A 62 -18.06 19.89 10.32
CA THR A 62 -17.76 20.84 11.40
C THR A 62 -18.99 21.33 12.15
N GLN A 63 -20.19 21.13 11.57
CA GLN A 63 -21.45 21.53 12.18
C GLN A 63 -21.92 20.45 13.16
N LYS A 64 -22.42 20.88 14.32
CA LYS A 64 -23.04 19.95 15.27
C LYS A 64 -24.36 19.46 14.67
N SER A 65 -24.39 18.17 14.35
CA SER A 65 -25.59 17.44 13.92
C SER A 65 -26.11 16.61 15.09
N GLU A 66 -27.42 16.40 15.17
CA GLU A 66 -28.03 15.46 16.12
C GLU A 66 -27.58 14.02 15.83
N GLU A 67 -27.31 13.72 14.56
CA GLU A 67 -26.72 12.46 14.11
C GLU A 67 -25.31 12.74 13.53
N PRO A 68 -24.23 12.52 14.32
CA PRO A 68 -22.87 12.74 13.86
C PRO A 68 -22.41 11.62 12.92
N GLN A 69 -21.90 11.98 11.74
CA GLN A 69 -21.21 11.06 10.84
C GLN A 69 -19.73 10.99 11.22
N PHE A 70 -19.32 9.84 11.79
CA PHE A 70 -17.93 9.60 12.17
C PHE A 70 -17.03 9.44 10.95
N LEU A 71 -15.78 9.85 11.10
CA LEU A 71 -14.76 9.76 10.05
C LEU A 71 -14.24 8.32 9.87
N ALA A 72 -14.27 7.52 10.93
CA ALA A 72 -13.78 6.14 10.90
C ALA A 72 -14.87 5.14 10.42
N PRO A 73 -14.51 4.06 9.71
CA PRO A 73 -13.15 3.71 9.25
C PRO A 73 -12.77 4.45 7.97
N ASN A 74 -11.65 5.19 8.00
CA ASN A 74 -11.11 5.94 6.87
C ASN A 74 -9.90 5.23 6.24
N ARG A 75 -10.08 3.96 5.86
CA ARG A 75 -9.02 3.15 5.23
C ARG A 75 -9.51 2.45 3.97
N ARG A 76 -8.62 2.32 2.99
CA ARG A 76 -8.85 1.51 1.79
C ARG A 76 -8.56 0.03 2.10
N ALA A 77 -9.37 -0.88 1.57
CA ALA A 77 -9.13 -2.32 1.68
C ALA A 77 -7.82 -2.73 0.98
N VAL A 78 -7.22 -3.83 1.43
CA VAL A 78 -6.03 -4.42 0.79
C VAL A 78 -6.33 -4.70 -0.68
N GLN A 79 -5.38 -4.37 -1.55
CA GLN A 79 -5.50 -4.56 -3.00
C GLN A 79 -4.58 -5.69 -3.45
N GLU A 80 -4.91 -6.28 -4.59
CA GLU A 80 -4.12 -7.36 -5.18
C GLU A 80 -2.66 -6.95 -5.43
N PHE A 81 -1.76 -7.91 -5.32
CA PHE A 81 -0.33 -7.67 -5.51
C PHE A 81 0.05 -7.41 -6.97
N ASN A 82 -0.67 -8.02 -7.92
CA ASN A 82 -0.48 -7.85 -9.37
C ASN A 82 0.96 -8.04 -9.85
N SER A 83 1.71 -8.95 -9.21
CA SER A 83 3.10 -9.27 -9.55
C SER A 83 4.04 -8.05 -9.55
N ARG A 84 3.72 -7.02 -8.75
CA ARG A 84 4.57 -5.83 -8.60
C ARG A 84 5.91 -6.22 -7.98
N LEU A 85 6.96 -5.47 -8.31
CA LEU A 85 8.24 -5.64 -7.66
C LEU A 85 8.25 -4.91 -6.32
N VAL A 86 8.57 -5.62 -5.26
CA VAL A 86 8.82 -5.06 -3.93
C VAL A 86 10.32 -5.02 -3.69
N ARG A 87 10.83 -3.89 -3.21
CA ARG A 87 12.23 -3.72 -2.82
C ARG A 87 12.30 -3.45 -1.33
N THR A 88 13.38 -3.90 -0.68
CA THR A 88 13.61 -3.66 0.74
C THR A 88 15.10 -3.56 1.03
N ASN A 89 15.46 -2.82 2.07
CA ASN A 89 16.81 -2.80 2.65
C ASN A 89 16.93 -3.70 3.90
N ILE A 90 15.85 -4.41 4.27
CA ILE A 90 15.84 -5.35 5.39
C ILE A 90 16.75 -6.52 5.05
N GLN A 91 17.79 -6.70 5.85
CA GLN A 91 18.65 -7.87 5.75
C GLN A 91 17.97 -9.03 6.46
N HIS A 92 17.35 -9.91 5.69
CA HIS A 92 16.84 -11.16 6.23
C HIS A 92 18.04 -12.00 6.71
N LEU A 93 18.20 -12.11 8.04
CA LEU A 93 19.13 -13.06 8.64
C LEU A 93 18.55 -14.47 8.43
N ILE A 94 18.79 -15.01 7.24
CA ILE A 94 18.37 -16.36 6.87
C ILE A 94 19.19 -17.33 7.75
N LYS A 95 18.61 -17.77 8.88
CA LYS A 95 19.24 -18.76 9.77
C LYS A 95 19.26 -20.17 9.18
N GLU A 96 18.57 -20.43 8.08
CA GLU A 96 18.67 -21.68 7.31
C GLU A 96 18.48 -21.37 5.83
N LYS A 97 19.46 -21.74 4.98
CA LYS A 97 19.42 -21.62 3.51
C LYS A 97 18.29 -22.47 2.89
N LYS A 98 17.03 -22.19 3.21
CA LYS A 98 15.90 -22.65 2.42
C LYS A 98 15.80 -21.73 1.23
N GLU A 99 16.66 -21.99 0.24
CA GLU A 99 16.53 -21.36 -1.08
C GLU A 99 15.09 -21.53 -1.55
N CYS A 100 14.40 -20.42 -1.78
CA CYS A 100 13.06 -20.44 -2.32
C CYS A 100 13.15 -21.02 -3.74
N LYS A 101 12.79 -22.29 -3.92
CA LYS A 101 12.84 -23.01 -5.21
C LYS A 101 11.81 -22.50 -6.24
N MET A 102 11.20 -21.36 -5.99
CA MET A 102 10.28 -20.74 -6.93
C MET A 102 11.07 -20.19 -8.10
N ALA A 103 10.74 -20.65 -9.31
CA ALA A 103 11.34 -20.13 -10.53
C ALA A 103 11.01 -18.63 -10.62
N ILE A 104 12.02 -17.78 -10.44
CA ILE A 104 11.89 -16.34 -10.64
C ILE A 104 11.48 -16.12 -12.10
N PRO A 105 10.31 -15.51 -12.38
CA PRO A 105 9.90 -15.22 -13.74
C PRO A 105 10.98 -14.36 -14.38
N LYS A 106 11.51 -14.81 -15.53
CA LYS A 106 12.46 -14.00 -16.32
C LYS A 106 11.71 -12.79 -16.89
N VAL A 107 11.76 -11.68 -16.17
CA VAL A 107 11.25 -10.40 -16.66
C VAL A 107 12.29 -9.82 -17.62
N MET A 108 11.94 -9.72 -18.91
CA MET A 108 12.77 -9.04 -19.91
C MET A 108 12.16 -7.67 -20.21
N TYR A 109 12.92 -6.62 -19.98
CA TYR A 109 12.56 -5.28 -20.45
C TYR A 109 13.08 -5.11 -21.88
N LYS A 110 12.21 -4.79 -22.84
CA LYS A 110 12.63 -4.34 -24.17
C LYS A 110 12.65 -2.82 -24.19
N SER A 111 13.83 -2.22 -24.35
CA SER A 111 13.94 -0.80 -24.67
C SER A 111 13.42 -0.57 -26.09
N VAL A 112 12.54 0.42 -26.27
CA VAL A 112 12.05 0.84 -27.59
C VAL A 112 13.12 1.73 -28.25
N ASN A 113 14.28 1.15 -28.57
CA ASN A 113 15.33 1.82 -29.33
C ASN A 113 15.43 1.26 -30.75
N GLY A 114 14.29 0.91 -31.36
CA GLY A 114 14.22 0.37 -32.71
C GLY A 114 13.06 0.97 -33.52
N PRO A 115 13.11 0.93 -34.87
CA PRO A 115 12.06 1.47 -35.73
C PRO A 115 10.70 0.82 -35.44
N PRO A 116 9.57 1.53 -35.66
CA PRO A 116 8.24 1.03 -35.34
C PRO A 116 7.95 -0.27 -36.13
N PRO A 117 7.48 -1.35 -35.47
CA PRO A 117 7.09 -2.56 -36.18
C PRO A 117 5.80 -2.33 -36.98
N SER A 118 5.75 -2.88 -38.19
CA SER A 118 4.57 -2.88 -39.05
C SER A 118 3.40 -3.59 -38.35
N VAL A 119 2.25 -2.92 -38.33
CA VAL A 119 1.02 -3.39 -37.70
C VAL A 119 0.54 -4.65 -38.44
N THR A 120 0.65 -5.80 -37.81
CA THR A 120 -0.13 -6.99 -38.17
C THR A 120 -1.13 -7.28 -37.06
N THR A 121 -2.41 -7.17 -37.41
CA THR A 121 -3.56 -7.31 -36.52
C THR A 121 -3.77 -8.78 -36.17
N ASN A 122 -3.23 -9.23 -35.04
CA ASN A 122 -3.62 -10.51 -34.46
C ASN A 122 -4.49 -10.30 -33.22
N LYS A 123 -5.77 -10.65 -33.39
CA LYS A 123 -6.86 -10.57 -32.43
C LYS A 123 -6.42 -11.04 -31.04
N HIS A 124 -6.52 -10.15 -30.05
CA HIS A 124 -6.32 -10.51 -28.65
C HIS A 124 -7.39 -11.52 -28.22
N ARG A 125 -6.98 -12.79 -28.06
CA ARG A 125 -7.81 -13.80 -27.40
C ARG A 125 -7.76 -13.50 -25.90
N LYS A 126 -8.85 -12.92 -25.37
CA LYS A 126 -9.07 -12.74 -23.92
C LYS A 126 -8.83 -14.09 -23.24
N ARG A 127 -7.75 -14.21 -22.46
CA ARG A 127 -7.60 -15.30 -21.50
C ARG A 127 -8.25 -14.83 -20.21
N HIS A 128 -9.55 -15.04 -20.08
CA HIS A 128 -10.13 -15.21 -18.76
C HIS A 128 -9.59 -16.53 -18.21
N ALA A 129 -8.76 -16.46 -17.17
CA ALA A 129 -8.46 -17.59 -16.33
C ALA A 129 -8.97 -17.23 -14.93
N HIS A 130 -10.13 -17.79 -14.60
CA HIS A 130 -10.67 -17.79 -13.26
C HIS A 130 -9.75 -18.69 -12.41
N SER A 131 -9.04 -18.11 -11.44
CA SER A 131 -8.38 -18.90 -10.40
C SER A 131 -9.25 -18.84 -9.14
N GLN A 132 -9.48 -20.01 -8.58
CA GLN A 132 -10.40 -20.26 -7.49
C GLN A 132 -10.03 -19.45 -6.24
N LYS A 133 -11.08 -18.90 -5.61
CA LYS A 133 -11.04 -18.21 -4.33
C LYS A 133 -10.62 -19.21 -3.25
N THR A 134 -9.37 -19.13 -2.78
CA THR A 134 -8.98 -19.75 -1.51
C THR A 134 -9.35 -18.78 -0.40
N GLN A 135 -10.24 -19.24 0.46
CA GLN A 135 -10.73 -18.53 1.64
C GLN A 135 -9.61 -18.58 2.68
N HIS A 136 -9.00 -17.43 2.98
CA HIS A 136 -8.14 -17.28 4.15
C HIS A 136 -8.99 -16.67 5.25
N ASP A 137 -9.07 -17.40 6.37
CA ASP A 137 -9.83 -17.03 7.56
C ASP A 137 -9.38 -15.68 8.12
N GLU A 138 -10.37 -14.82 8.36
CA GLU A 138 -10.26 -13.55 9.06
C GLU A 138 -10.23 -13.84 10.56
N ASP A 139 -9.04 -14.10 11.09
CA ASP A 139 -8.76 -14.02 12.53
C ASP A 139 -7.67 -12.97 12.76
N PHE A 140 -8.02 -11.70 12.64
CA PHE A 140 -7.35 -10.61 13.35
C PHE A 140 -8.35 -9.47 13.57
N LEU A 141 -8.85 -9.43 14.81
CA LEU A 141 -9.55 -8.36 15.55
C LEU A 141 -9.77 -7.01 14.84
#